data_AF-A0A562LSQ5-F1
#
_entry.id   AF-A0A562LSQ5-F1
#
_cell.length_a   1.000
_cell.length_b   1.000
_cell.length_c   1.000
_cell.angle_alpha   90.00
_cell.angle_beta   90.00
_cell.angle_gamma   90.00
#
_symmetry.space_group_name_H-M   'P 1'
#
loop_
_entity.id
_entity.type
_entity.pdbx_description
1 polymer ?
#
loop_
_entity_poly.entity_id
_entity_poly.type
_entity_poly.pdbx_seq_one_letter_code
_entity_poly.pdbx_strand_id
1 'polypeptide(L)' 'MGYRIEFHATLPVSRAIDHRISHCRYPTLLDASRIAQIEANAMAMIQATDVEIRIYDRSDQLARTLLASYAFKCA' A
#
# COMPACT_ATOMS: atom_id res chain seq x y z
N MET A 1 11.88 -15.80 1.75
CA MET A 1 10.40 -15.72 1.70
C MET A 1 9.92 -14.68 2.68
N GLY A 2 9.28 -13.61 2.22
CA GLY A 2 8.79 -12.51 3.05
C GLY A 2 7.47 -11.98 2.52
N TYR A 3 6.85 -11.08 3.27
CA TYR A 3 5.57 -10.47 2.91
C TYR A 3 5.74 -9.63 1.63
N ARG A 4 4.76 -9.75 0.73
CA ARG A 4 4.64 -8.96 -0.51
C ARG A 4 3.63 -7.85 -0.26
N ILE A 5 3.85 -6.69 -0.87
CA ILE A 5 2.94 -5.55 -0.77
C ILE A 5 2.47 -5.18 -2.17
N GLU A 6 1.19 -4.87 -2.31
CA GLU A 6 0.61 -4.27 -3.50
C GLU A 6 -0.08 -2.96 -3.11
N PHE A 7 -0.01 -1.98 -4.00
CA PHE A 7 -0.67 -0.70 -3.84
C PHE A 7 -1.69 -0.53 -4.96
N HIS A 8 -2.88 -0.04 -4.63
CA HIS A 8 -3.94 0.23 -5.58
C HIS A 8 -4.47 1.65 -5.38
N ALA A 9 -4.39 2.50 -6.40
CA ALA A 9 -5.13 3.76 -6.39
C ALA A 9 -6.62 3.45 -6.53
N THR A 10 -7.49 4.09 -5.76
CA THR A 10 -8.92 3.76 -5.72
C THR A 10 -9.78 4.59 -6.68
N LEU A 11 -9.29 5.76 -7.12
CA LEU A 11 -10.02 6.67 -7.99
C LEU A 11 -9.19 7.15 -9.19
N PRO A 12 -9.81 7.38 -10.37
CA PRO A 12 -11.24 7.16 -10.69
C PRO A 12 -11.60 5.68 -10.93
N VAL A 13 -10.61 4.79 -11.04
CA VAL A 13 -10.78 3.34 -11.16
C VAL A 13 -9.66 2.66 -10.37
N SER A 14 -9.98 1.55 -9.70
CA SER A 14 -8.97 0.77 -8.99
C SER A 14 -7.87 0.32 -9.96
N ARG A 15 -6.65 0.81 -9.77
CA ARG A 15 -5.49 0.43 -10.60
C ARG A 15 -4.30 0.07 -9.71
N ALA A 16 -3.61 -1.01 -10.06
CA ALA A 16 -2.36 -1.37 -9.41
C ALA A 16 -1.31 -0.28 -9.68
N ILE A 17 -0.56 0.08 -8.64
CA ILE A 17 0.56 1.00 -8.69
C ILE A 17 1.83 0.16 -8.59
N ASP A 18 2.64 0.18 -9.64
CA ASP A 18 3.97 -0.40 -9.57
C ASP A 18 4.87 0.51 -8.72
N HIS A 19 5.40 -0.02 -7.63
CA HIS A 19 6.18 0.73 -6.67
C HIS A 19 7.38 -0.10 -6.23
N ARG A 20 8.54 0.55 -6.04
CA ARG A 20 9.80 -0.13 -5.68
C ARG A 20 9.66 -1.05 -4.46
N ILE A 21 8.80 -0.67 -3.52
CA ILE A 21 8.55 -1.41 -2.27
C ILE A 21 7.68 -2.64 -2.46
N SER A 22 6.85 -2.69 -3.51
CA SER A 22 6.08 -3.87 -3.88
C SER A 22 6.99 -5.06 -4.23
N HIS A 23 8.19 -4.77 -4.73
CA HIS A 23 9.22 -5.75 -5.08
C HIS A 23 10.08 -6.19 -3.89
N CYS A 24 10.03 -5.45 -2.78
CA CYS A 24 10.77 -5.80 -1.57
C CYS A 24 10.07 -6.92 -0.79
N ARG A 25 10.86 -7.72 -0.08
CA ARG A 25 10.35 -8.77 0.83
C ARG A 25 10.61 -8.41 2.27
N TYR A 26 9.54 -8.32 3.06
CA TYR A 26 9.62 -7.94 4.47
C TYR A 26 9.59 -9.18 5.37
N PRO A 27 10.43 -9.24 6.42
CA PRO A 27 10.53 -10.44 7.27
C PRO A 27 9.29 -10.63 8.14
N THR A 28 8.62 -9.55 8.55
CA THR A 28 7.45 -9.57 9.43
C THR A 28 6.28 -8.77 8.83
N LEU A 29 5.05 -9.10 9.25
CA LEU A 29 3.84 -8.36 8.87
C LEU A 29 3.87 -6.93 9.40
N LEU A 30 4.47 -6.71 10.58
CA LEU A 30 4.57 -5.40 11.20
C LEU A 30 5.46 -4.46 10.37
N ASP A 31 6.63 -4.94 9.93
CA ASP A 31 7.54 -4.17 9.09
C ASP A 31 6.89 -3.84 7.74
N ALA A 32 6.26 -4.85 7.12
CA ALA A 32 5.52 -4.67 5.87
C ALA A 32 4.43 -3.60 6.03
N SER A 33 3.61 -3.70 7.08
CA SER A 33 2.52 -2.76 7.35
C SER A 33 3.03 -1.34 7.56
N ARG A 34 4.09 -1.17 8.37
CA ARG A 34 4.65 0.14 8.72
C ARG A 34 5.22 0.84 7.49
N ILE A 35 6.04 0.13 6.71
CA ILE A 35 6.69 0.69 5.52
C ILE A 35 5.64 0.95 4.43
N ALA A 36 4.69 0.03 4.23
CA ALA A 36 3.61 0.24 3.27
C ALA A 36 2.79 1.48 3.59
N GLN A 37 2.42 1.69 4.86
CA GLN A 37 1.59 2.83 5.25
C GLN A 37 2.30 4.17 5.02
N ILE A 38 3.60 4.27 5.34
CA ILE A 38 4.39 5.49 5.11
C ILE A 38 4.37 5.85 3.61
N GLU A 39 4.61 4.86 2.77
CA GLU A 39 4.76 5.05 1.33
C GLU A 39 3.40 5.28 0.66
N ALA A 40 2.35 4.58 1.11
CA ALA A 40 0.99 4.83 0.66
C ALA A 40 0.49 6.22 1.04
N ASN A 41 0.83 6.73 2.23
CA ASN A 41 0.49 8.11 2.60
C ASN A 41 1.18 9.13 1.70
N ALA A 42 2.46 8.91 1.35
CA ALA A 42 3.18 9.75 0.40
C ALA A 42 2.55 9.68 -1.01
N MET A 43 2.23 8.46 -1.48
CA MET A 43 1.55 8.24 -2.75
C MET A 43 0.17 8.89 -2.80
N ALA A 44 -0.61 8.78 -1.72
CA ALA A 44 -1.95 9.36 -1.63
C ALA A 44 -1.92 10.88 -1.79
N MET A 45 -0.92 11.55 -1.21
CA MET A 45 -0.70 12.99 -1.40
C MET A 45 -0.27 13.33 -2.83
N ILE A 46 0.69 12.61 -3.40
CA ILE A 46 1.23 12.88 -4.75
C ILE A 46 0.18 12.65 -5.82
N GLN A 47 -0.58 11.56 -5.70
CA GLN A 47 -1.60 11.16 -6.67
C GLN A 47 -2.97 11.79 -6.40
N ALA A 48 -3.12 12.56 -5.31
CA ALA A 48 -4.39 13.14 -4.86
C ALA A 48 -5.54 12.12 -4.84
N THR A 49 -5.26 10.91 -4.33
CA THR A 49 -6.19 9.76 -4.37
C THR A 49 -5.97 8.85 -3.17
N ASP A 50 -7.01 8.14 -2.76
CA ASP A 50 -6.89 7.13 -1.73
C ASP A 50 -6.13 5.90 -2.28
N VAL A 51 -5.20 5.39 -1.48
CA VAL A 51 -4.38 4.22 -1.84
C VAL A 51 -4.73 3.05 -0.93
N GLU A 52 -5.30 1.99 -1.52
CA GLU A 52 -5.48 0.69 -0.87
C GLU A 52 -4.16 -0.07 -0.90
N ILE A 53 -3.81 -0.67 0.23
CA ILE A 53 -2.59 -1.47 0.41
C ILE A 53 -3.02 -2.91 0.68
N ARG A 54 -2.50 -3.86 -0.08
CA ARG A 54 -2.71 -5.30 0.14
C ARG A 54 -1.40 -5.96 0.49
N ILE A 55 -1.36 -6.67 1.61
CA ILE A 55 -0.16 -7.35 2.10
C ILE A 55 -0.42 -8.85 2.07
N TYR A 56 0.41 -9.57 1.33
CA TYR A 56 0.33 -11.01 1.18
C TYR A 56 1.45 -11.68 1.97
N ASP A 57 1.13 -12.83 2.58
CA ASP A 57 2.11 -13.63 3.31
C ASP A 57 3.03 -14.43 2.37
N ARG A 58 3.77 -15.39 2.95
CA ARG A 58 4.73 -16.22 2.22
C ARG A 58 4.08 -17.25 1.30
N SER A 59 2.81 -17.57 1.54
CA SER A 59 1.97 -18.47 0.75
C SER A 59 1.10 -17.71 -0.26
N ASP A 60 1.39 -16.42 -0.46
CA ASP A 60 0.65 -15.49 -1.31
C ASP A 60 -0.83 -15.33 -0.91
N GLN A 61 -1.16 -15.59 0.37
CA GLN A 61 -2.48 -15.35 0.93
C GLN A 61 -2.56 -13.92 1.45
N LEU A 62 -3.70 -13.26 1.23
CA LEU A 62 -3.94 -11.90 1.73
C LEU A 62 -3.94 -11.93 3.27
N ALA A 63 -2.88 -11.37 3.86
CA ALA A 63 -2.70 -11.31 5.31
C ALA A 63 -3.33 -10.04 5.90
N ARG A 64 -3.31 -8.93 5.17
CA ARG A 64 -3.83 -7.63 5.64
C ARG A 64 -4.16 -6.68 4.50
N THR A 65 -5.21 -5.88 4.69
CA THR A 65 -5.51 -4.70 3.87
C THR A 65 -5.44 -3.44 4.73
N LEU A 66 -4.90 -2.35 4.18
CA LEU A 66 -4.87 -1.02 4.79
C LEU A 66 -5.35 0.02 3.79
N LEU A 67 -5.73 1.21 4.27
CA LEU A 67 -6.12 2.34 3.44
C LEU A 67 -5.33 3.57 3.86
N ALA A 68 -4.69 4.23 2.90
CA ALA A 68 -4.12 5.56 3.04
C ALA A 68 -5.04 6.54 2.32
N SER A 69 -5.86 7.26 3.07
CA SER A 69 -6.77 8.23 2.49
C SER A 69 -6.08 9.56 2.22
N TYR A 70 -6.35 10.11 1.04
CA TYR A 70 -6.05 11.48 0.70
C TYR A 70 -7.05 12.39 1.44
N ALA A 71 -6.70 12.79 2.66
CA ALA A 71 -7.45 13.82 3.36
C ALA A 71 -7.24 15.16 2.63
N PHE A 72 -8.20 15.54 1.78
CA PHE A 72 -8.32 16.90 1.28
C PHE A 72 -8.49 17.81 2.51
N LYS A 73 -7.42 18.50 2.91
CA LYS A 73 -7.60 19.66 3.79
C LYS A 73 -8.28 20.72 2.93
N CYS A 74 -9.61 20.82 3.02
CA CYS A 74 -10.30 22.00 2.54
C CYS A 74 -9.63 23.21 3.22
N ALA A 75 -8.96 24.02 2.41
CA ALA A 75 -8.35 25.29 2.83
C ALA A 75 -9.43 26.36 3.03
#